data_AF-A0A2M7S1V6-F1
#
_entry.id   AF-A0A2M7S1V6-F1
#
_cell.length_a   1.000
_cell.length_b   1.000
_cell.length_c   1.000
_cell.angle_alpha   90.00
_cell.angle_beta   90.00
_cell.angle_gamma   90.00
#
_symmetry.space_group_name_H-M   'P 1'
#
loop_
_entity.id
_entity.type
_entity.pdbx_description
1 polymer ?
#
loop_
_entity_poly.entity_id
_entity_poly.type
_entity_poly.pdbx_seq_one_letter_code
_entity_poly.pdbx_strand_id
1 'polypeptide(L)'
;ANYLKKKHFTYHSLSDIIRESAEKSGMEPTRENLISLGNKLRKRYGPAVLARRVKKNLTGKDIVDSIRNIAEIKELKKLPNFVLLGIDAPVSLRFKRSLKRKRAGDDKSLREFILKENRERSTFRTHQQLELCLKKADKKLINNGSIKELQKKVERTLKSI
;
A
#
# COMPACT_ATOMS: atom_id res chain seq x y z
N ALA A 1 8.67 -1.86 4.41
CA ALA A 1 9.17 -0.48 4.58
C ALA A 1 10.23 -0.35 5.68
N ASN A 2 9.90 -0.36 6.98
CA ASN A 2 10.84 -0.02 8.07
C ASN A 2 12.16 -0.80 8.07
N TYR A 3 12.12 -2.11 7.80
CA TYR A 3 13.33 -2.92 7.70
C TYR A 3 14.25 -2.47 6.54
N LEU A 4 13.67 -2.15 5.38
CA LEU A 4 14.41 -1.70 4.20
C LEU A 4 14.99 -0.29 4.37
N LYS A 5 14.32 0.59 5.12
CA LYS A 5 14.90 1.90 5.49
C LYS A 5 16.25 1.74 6.22
N LYS A 6 16.37 0.74 7.10
CA LYS A 6 17.64 0.40 7.78
C LYS A 6 18.72 -0.15 6.83
N LYS A 7 18.34 -0.50 5.60
CA LYS A 7 19.24 -0.94 4.52
C LYS A 7 19.49 0.18 3.48
N HIS A 8 19.28 1.43 3.88
CA HIS A 8 19.49 2.64 3.07
C HIS A 8 18.58 2.72 1.84
N PHE A 9 17.33 2.28 1.97
CA PHE A 9 16.29 2.60 0.99
C PHE A 9 15.54 3.86 1.40
N THR A 10 15.32 4.76 0.45
CA THR A 10 14.47 5.95 0.62
C THR A 10 13.00 5.52 0.60
N TYR A 11 12.18 6.02 1.53
CA TYR A 11 10.79 5.62 1.66
C TYR A 11 9.84 6.67 1.08
N HIS A 12 8.92 6.20 0.25
CA HIS A 12 7.81 6.97 -0.28
C HIS A 12 6.50 6.19 -0.11
N SER A 13 5.38 6.92 -0.04
CA SER A 13 4.06 6.34 0.19
C SER A 13 3.03 7.05 -0.68
N LEU A 14 2.27 6.28 -1.47
CA LEU A 14 1.18 6.86 -2.23
C LEU A 14 0.06 7.40 -1.32
N SER A 15 -0.08 6.84 -0.11
CA SER A 15 -1.05 7.34 0.88
C SER A 15 -0.61 8.69 1.47
N ASP A 16 0.69 8.96 1.56
CA ASP A 16 1.18 10.21 2.17
C ASP A 16 0.84 11.39 1.25
N ILE A 17 0.92 11.21 -0.07
CA ILE A 17 0.43 12.17 -1.08
C ILE A 17 -1.07 12.49 -0.87
N ILE A 18 -1.87 11.49 -0.48
CA ILE A 18 -3.30 11.70 -0.19
C ILE A 18 -3.46 12.43 1.15
N ARG A 19 -2.67 12.09 2.18
CA ARG A 19 -2.70 12.76 3.50
C ARG A 19 -2.33 14.24 3.38
N GLU A 20 -1.26 14.57 2.66
CA GLU A 20 -0.90 15.96 2.36
C GLU A 20 -2.02 16.71 1.65
N SER A 21 -2.74 16.03 0.75
CA SER A 21 -3.90 16.64 0.07
C SER A 21 -5.10 16.83 1.01
N ALA A 22 -5.30 15.92 1.98
CA ALA A 22 -6.35 16.02 2.98
C ALA A 22 -6.07 17.17 3.96
N GLU A 23 -4.84 17.27 4.44
CA GLU A 23 -4.37 18.35 5.33
C GLU A 23 -4.54 19.72 4.67
N LYS A 24 -4.12 19.88 3.42
CA LYS A 24 -4.34 21.12 2.63
C LYS A 24 -5.82 21.48 2.45
N SER A 25 -6.72 20.53 2.61
CA SER A 25 -8.17 20.72 2.49
C SER A 25 -8.88 20.80 3.84
N GLY A 26 -8.13 20.87 4.96
CA GLY A 26 -8.69 20.86 6.31
C GLY A 26 -9.46 19.58 6.65
N MET A 27 -9.17 18.47 5.96
CA MET A 27 -9.87 17.20 6.11
C MET A 27 -9.11 16.25 7.03
N GLU A 28 -9.78 15.78 8.07
CA GLU A 28 -9.26 14.75 8.97
C GLU A 28 -8.83 13.49 8.19
N PRO A 29 -7.62 12.95 8.40
CA PRO A 29 -7.06 11.87 7.58
C PRO A 29 -7.55 10.48 8.05
N THR A 30 -8.86 10.32 8.21
CA THR A 30 -9.54 9.06 8.49
C THR A 30 -9.45 8.10 7.29
N ARG A 31 -9.66 6.80 7.52
CA ARG A 31 -9.58 5.80 6.44
C ARG A 31 -10.56 6.12 5.31
N GLU A 32 -11.80 6.43 5.66
CA GLU A 32 -12.88 6.76 4.74
C GLU A 32 -12.55 8.02 3.92
N ASN A 33 -12.05 9.06 4.59
CA ASN A 33 -11.65 10.31 3.94
C ASN A 33 -10.51 10.09 2.94
N LEU A 34 -9.47 9.32 3.33
CA LEU A 34 -8.35 9.03 2.44
C LEU A 34 -8.75 8.14 1.26
N ILE A 35 -9.66 7.18 1.45
CA ILE A 35 -10.21 6.38 0.34
C ILE A 35 -10.98 7.30 -0.63
N SER A 36 -11.89 8.11 -0.11
CA SER A 36 -12.70 9.04 -0.91
C SER A 36 -11.82 10.03 -1.69
N LEU A 37 -10.86 10.65 -1.01
CA LEU A 37 -9.92 11.60 -1.62
C LEU A 37 -9.02 10.92 -2.66
N GLY A 38 -8.50 9.74 -2.37
CA GLY A 38 -7.74 8.95 -3.34
C GLY A 38 -8.54 8.64 -4.61
N ASN A 39 -9.82 8.28 -4.47
CA ASN A 39 -10.71 8.02 -5.61
C ASN A 39 -10.99 9.31 -6.40
N LYS A 40 -11.22 10.43 -5.72
CA LYS A 40 -11.38 11.76 -6.36
C LYS A 40 -10.13 12.16 -7.15
N LEU A 41 -8.94 12.00 -6.58
CA LEU A 41 -7.67 12.28 -7.27
C LEU A 41 -7.53 11.41 -8.52
N ARG A 42 -7.81 10.10 -8.43
CA ARG A 42 -7.77 9.18 -9.57
C ARG A 42 -8.82 9.49 -10.63
N LYS A 43 -10.01 9.95 -10.24
CA LYS A 43 -11.07 10.38 -11.16
C LYS A 43 -10.67 11.65 -11.91
N ARG A 44 -10.12 12.64 -11.20
CA ARG A 44 -9.78 13.97 -11.76
C ARG A 44 -8.51 13.96 -12.60
N TYR A 45 -7.47 13.29 -12.13
CA TYR A 45 -6.13 13.35 -12.75
C TYR A 45 -5.72 12.03 -13.40
N GLY A 46 -6.62 11.05 -13.43
CA GLY A 46 -6.37 9.70 -13.96
C GLY A 46 -5.82 8.73 -12.92
N PRO A 47 -6.02 7.42 -13.13
CA PRO A 47 -5.83 6.40 -12.10
C PRO A 47 -4.37 6.17 -11.67
N ALA A 48 -3.41 6.58 -12.48
CA ALA A 48 -1.98 6.50 -12.17
C ALA A 48 -1.42 7.77 -11.50
N VAL A 49 -2.26 8.76 -11.14
CA VAL A 49 -1.79 10.08 -10.66
C VAL A 49 -0.83 9.97 -9.47
N LEU A 50 -1.12 9.11 -8.50
CA LEU A 50 -0.29 8.97 -7.31
C LEU A 50 1.09 8.42 -7.65
N ALA A 51 1.15 7.40 -8.50
CA ALA A 51 2.40 6.85 -9.01
C ALA A 51 3.19 7.89 -9.82
N ARG A 52 2.54 8.68 -10.70
CA ARG A 52 3.24 9.73 -11.44
C ARG A 52 3.82 10.81 -10.54
N ARG A 53 3.14 11.16 -9.45
CA ARG A 53 3.62 12.14 -8.46
C ARG A 53 4.83 11.60 -7.70
N VAL A 54 4.76 10.37 -7.20
CA VAL A 54 5.88 9.77 -6.44
C VAL A 54 7.12 9.57 -7.29
N LYS A 55 6.95 9.20 -8.57
CA LYS A 55 8.04 8.96 -9.53
C LYS A 55 9.02 10.12 -9.66
N LYS A 56 8.56 11.36 -9.46
CA LYS A 56 9.39 12.56 -9.54
C LYS A 56 10.47 12.64 -8.45
N ASN A 57 10.28 11.91 -7.35
CA ASN A 57 11.15 11.95 -6.18
C ASN A 57 11.98 10.67 -6.00
N LEU A 58 11.89 9.72 -6.93
CA LEU A 58 12.65 8.47 -6.84
C LEU A 58 14.08 8.69 -7.32
N THR A 59 15.05 8.11 -6.62
CA THR A 59 16.49 8.27 -6.86
C THR A 59 17.21 6.95 -7.16
N GLY A 60 16.48 5.82 -7.19
CA GLY A 60 16.97 4.53 -7.67
C GLY A 60 17.01 3.44 -6.59
N LYS A 61 17.08 3.82 -5.30
CA LYS A 61 17.02 2.88 -4.16
C LYS A 61 15.86 3.22 -3.24
N ASP A 62 14.65 3.01 -3.77
CA ASP A 62 13.42 3.50 -3.16
C ASP A 62 12.43 2.38 -2.80
N ILE A 63 11.59 2.67 -1.81
CA ILE A 63 10.40 1.88 -1.47
C ILE A 63 9.19 2.75 -1.81
N VAL A 64 8.26 2.22 -2.61
CA VAL A 64 6.94 2.83 -2.80
C VAL A 64 5.89 1.98 -2.10
N ASP A 65 5.39 2.46 -0.98
CA ASP A 65 4.34 1.80 -0.19
C ASP A 65 2.94 2.28 -0.59
N SER A 66 1.91 1.57 -0.13
CA SER A 66 0.49 1.89 -0.36
C SER A 66 0.03 1.88 -1.81
N ILE A 67 0.66 1.07 -2.68
CA ILE A 67 0.18 0.83 -4.04
C ILE A 67 -1.14 0.06 -3.99
N ARG A 68 -2.20 0.65 -4.55
CA ARG A 68 -3.57 0.13 -4.42
C ARG A 68 -4.37 0.18 -5.71
N ASN A 69 -3.78 0.55 -6.85
CA ASN A 69 -4.46 0.55 -8.14
C ASN A 69 -3.56 -0.05 -9.24
N ILE A 70 -4.14 -0.79 -10.18
CA ILE A 70 -3.38 -1.43 -11.27
C ILE A 70 -2.69 -0.39 -12.16
N ALA A 71 -3.28 0.79 -12.35
CA ALA A 71 -2.65 1.85 -13.13
C ALA A 71 -1.41 2.42 -12.43
N GLU A 72 -1.36 2.43 -11.09
CA GLU A 72 -0.17 2.81 -10.33
C GLU A 72 0.96 1.81 -10.57
N ILE A 73 0.66 0.50 -10.54
CA ILE A 73 1.62 -0.55 -10.85
C ILE A 73 2.12 -0.40 -12.29
N LYS A 74 1.22 -0.23 -13.27
CA LYS A 74 1.61 -0.04 -14.68
C LYS A 74 2.53 1.15 -14.88
N GLU A 75 2.31 2.24 -14.14
CA GLU A 75 3.13 3.44 -14.24
C GLU A 75 4.51 3.27 -13.58
N LEU A 76 4.57 2.57 -12.45
CA LEU A 76 5.82 2.25 -11.75
C LEU A 76 6.63 1.18 -12.48
N LYS A 77 5.99 0.21 -13.14
CA LYS A 77 6.63 -0.82 -13.98
C LYS A 77 7.39 -0.26 -15.19
N LYS A 78 7.19 1.02 -15.53
CA LYS A 78 8.00 1.72 -16.55
C LYS A 78 9.40 2.07 -16.04
N LEU A 79 9.63 2.03 -14.73
CA LEU A 79 10.97 2.25 -14.18
C LEU A 79 11.81 0.99 -14.39
N PRO A 80 13.11 1.15 -14.71
CA PRO A 80 14.02 0.02 -14.74
C PRO A 80 14.09 -0.63 -13.35
N ASN A 81 14.26 -1.95 -13.31
CA ASN A 81 14.45 -2.73 -12.08
C ASN A 81 13.30 -2.61 -11.05
N PHE A 82 12.10 -2.21 -11.48
CA PHE A 82 10.95 -2.19 -10.60
C PHE A 82 10.51 -3.61 -10.23
N VAL A 83 10.37 -3.88 -8.93
CA VAL A 83 9.80 -5.13 -8.41
C VAL A 83 8.65 -4.84 -7.46
N LEU A 84 7.50 -5.45 -7.74
CA LEU A 84 6.32 -5.40 -6.88
C LEU A 84 6.31 -6.56 -5.90
N LEU A 85 6.50 -6.24 -4.61
CA LEU A 85 6.42 -7.19 -3.51
C LEU A 85 5.03 -7.16 -2.86
N GLY A 86 4.28 -8.25 -2.98
CA GLY A 86 3.00 -8.43 -2.28
C GLY A 86 3.21 -9.01 -0.89
N ILE A 87 2.77 -8.32 0.16
CA ILE A 87 2.81 -8.82 1.53
C ILE A 87 1.38 -9.15 1.97
N ASP A 88 1.14 -10.39 2.37
CA ASP A 88 -0.17 -10.84 2.85
C ASP A 88 -0.05 -11.60 4.17
N ALA A 89 -1.16 -11.79 4.87
CA ALA A 89 -1.25 -12.60 6.08
C ALA A 89 -2.70 -13.09 6.29
N PRO A 90 -2.90 -14.18 7.05
CA PRO A 90 -4.25 -14.63 7.40
C PRO A 90 -5.10 -13.50 8.00
N VAL A 91 -6.37 -13.41 7.59
CA VAL A 91 -7.28 -12.32 7.97
C VAL A 91 -7.42 -12.18 9.49
N SER A 92 -7.51 -13.30 10.21
CA SER A 92 -7.57 -13.33 11.69
C SER A 92 -6.33 -12.70 12.33
N LEU A 93 -5.15 -12.95 11.77
CA LEU A 93 -3.89 -12.39 12.24
C LEU A 93 -3.79 -10.89 11.92
N ARG A 94 -4.24 -10.47 10.74
CA ARG A 94 -4.29 -9.05 10.36
C ARG A 94 -5.26 -8.27 11.26
N PHE A 95 -6.43 -8.82 11.55
CA PHE A 95 -7.38 -8.25 12.51
C PHE A 95 -6.78 -8.12 13.92
N LYS A 96 -6.20 -9.20 14.47
CA LYS A 96 -5.52 -9.18 15.78
C LYS A 96 -4.40 -8.12 15.84
N ARG A 97 -3.65 -7.94 14.75
CA ARG A 97 -2.61 -6.91 14.63
C ARG A 97 -3.18 -5.50 14.48
N SER A 98 -4.37 -5.34 13.90
CA SER A 98 -5.08 -4.05 13.85
C SER A 98 -5.47 -3.61 15.25
N LEU A 99 -6.15 -4.48 16.02
CA LEU A 99 -6.57 -4.18 17.39
C LEU A 99 -5.42 -3.71 18.31
N LYS A 100 -4.24 -4.33 18.19
CA LYS A 100 -3.04 -3.93 18.95
C LYS A 100 -2.50 -2.56 18.57
N ARG A 101 -2.77 -2.09 17.35
CA ARG A 101 -2.27 -0.83 16.81
C ARG A 101 -3.06 0.37 17.31
N LYS A 102 -4.31 0.16 17.77
CA LYS A 102 -5.19 1.17 18.36
C LYS A 102 -5.28 2.46 17.53
N ARG A 103 -5.38 2.34 16.20
CA ARG A 103 -5.62 3.51 15.34
C ARG A 103 -7.09 3.91 15.43
N ALA A 104 -7.36 5.21 15.35
CA ALA A 104 -8.71 5.71 15.19
C ALA A 104 -9.39 5.04 13.98
N GLY A 105 -10.57 4.46 14.20
CA GLY A 105 -11.32 3.72 13.18
C GLY A 105 -10.99 2.23 13.04
N ASP A 106 -10.16 1.65 13.92
CA ASP A 106 -9.97 0.20 14.00
C ASP A 106 -11.29 -0.52 14.32
N ASP A 107 -11.47 -1.69 13.70
CA ASP A 107 -12.71 -2.47 13.73
C ASP A 107 -12.97 -3.11 15.09
N LYS A 108 -14.24 -3.10 15.53
CA LYS A 108 -14.63 -3.72 16.82
C LYS A 108 -14.84 -5.22 16.69
N SER A 109 -15.03 -5.71 15.46
CA SER A 109 -15.21 -7.13 15.16
C SER A 109 -14.47 -7.56 13.90
N LEU A 110 -14.19 -8.86 13.80
CA LEU A 110 -13.60 -9.46 12.59
C LEU A 110 -14.49 -9.24 11.36
N ARG A 111 -15.82 -9.25 11.54
CA ARG A 111 -16.78 -9.02 10.45
C ARG A 111 -16.66 -7.61 9.88
N GLU A 112 -16.61 -6.59 10.74
CA GLU A 112 -16.39 -5.19 10.32
C GLU A 112 -15.07 -5.03 9.57
N PHE A 113 -14.00 -5.65 10.10
CA PHE A 113 -12.68 -5.66 9.46
C PHE A 113 -12.72 -6.21 8.04
N ILE A 114 -13.36 -7.38 7.86
CA ILE A 114 -13.54 -8.00 6.55
C ILE A 114 -14.35 -7.09 5.62
N LEU A 115 -15.46 -6.51 6.09
CA LEU A 115 -16.30 -5.62 5.29
C LEU A 115 -15.52 -4.39 4.82
N LYS A 116 -14.72 -3.76 5.69
CA LYS A 116 -13.90 -2.61 5.30
C LYS A 116 -12.80 -3.00 4.30
N GLU A 117 -12.16 -4.15 4.47
CA GLU A 117 -11.18 -4.61 3.48
C GLU A 117 -11.79 -4.93 2.12
N ASN A 118 -13.00 -5.48 2.08
CA ASN A 118 -13.69 -5.77 0.83
C ASN A 118 -13.98 -4.50 0.01
N ARG A 119 -14.20 -3.35 0.68
CA ARG A 119 -14.34 -2.04 0.00
C ARG A 119 -13.07 -1.62 -0.75
N GLU A 120 -11.91 -2.13 -0.36
CA GLU A 120 -10.62 -1.84 -1.00
C GLU A 120 -10.30 -2.79 -2.17
N ARG A 121 -11.19 -3.75 -2.47
CA ARG A 121 -11.07 -4.77 -3.52
C ARG A 121 -11.95 -4.48 -4.73
N SER A 122 -12.13 -3.21 -5.07
CA SER A 122 -12.92 -2.82 -6.23
C SER A 122 -12.25 -3.26 -7.54
N THR A 123 -13.05 -3.44 -8.59
CA THR A 123 -12.60 -3.58 -9.98
C THR A 123 -12.64 -2.24 -10.73
N PHE A 124 -13.29 -1.20 -10.18
CA PHE A 124 -13.39 0.10 -10.84
C PHE A 124 -12.02 0.78 -10.97
N ARG A 125 -11.73 1.28 -12.18
CA ARG A 125 -10.44 1.85 -12.58
C ARG A 125 -9.95 2.98 -11.67
N THR A 126 -10.84 3.75 -11.06
CA THR A 126 -10.50 4.90 -10.20
C THR A 126 -10.53 4.57 -8.71
N HIS A 127 -10.90 3.34 -8.33
CA HIS A 127 -10.98 2.90 -6.94
C HIS A 127 -9.75 2.11 -6.52
N GLN A 128 -9.68 1.73 -5.26
CA GLN A 128 -8.68 0.78 -4.77
C GLN A 128 -9.00 -0.64 -5.26
N GLN A 129 -7.98 -1.35 -5.69
CA GLN A 129 -8.01 -2.65 -6.36
C GLN A 129 -7.01 -3.60 -5.68
N LEU A 130 -7.03 -3.66 -4.35
CA LEU A 130 -5.99 -4.31 -3.53
C LEU A 130 -5.76 -5.78 -3.93
N GLU A 131 -6.82 -6.52 -4.18
CA GLU A 131 -6.72 -7.91 -4.63
C GLU A 131 -6.05 -8.04 -6.00
N LEU A 132 -6.41 -7.18 -6.96
CA LEU A 132 -5.77 -7.18 -8.28
C LEU A 132 -4.29 -6.80 -8.17
N CYS A 133 -3.94 -5.86 -7.29
CA CYS A 133 -2.56 -5.47 -7.02
C CYS A 133 -1.75 -6.64 -6.44
N LEU A 134 -2.30 -7.34 -5.44
CA LEU A 134 -1.68 -8.55 -4.88
C LEU A 134 -1.52 -9.65 -5.94
N LYS A 135 -2.50 -9.83 -6.85
CA LYS A 135 -2.38 -10.78 -7.97
C LYS A 135 -1.27 -10.42 -8.96
N LYS A 136 -0.92 -9.14 -9.10
CA LYS A 136 0.13 -8.64 -10.00
C LYS A 136 1.53 -8.56 -9.37
N ALA A 137 1.67 -8.90 -8.09
CA ALA A 137 2.96 -8.92 -7.42
C ALA A 137 3.92 -9.92 -8.07
N ASP A 138 5.16 -9.50 -8.32
CA ASP A 138 6.20 -10.32 -8.92
C ASP A 138 6.71 -11.35 -7.91
N LYS A 139 6.69 -11.01 -6.62
CA LYS A 139 6.93 -11.92 -5.49
C LYS A 139 5.87 -11.70 -4.41
N LYS A 140 5.42 -12.78 -3.76
CA LYS A 140 4.46 -12.71 -2.64
C LYS A 140 5.06 -13.30 -1.38
N LEU A 141 4.97 -12.59 -0.25
CA LEU A 141 5.42 -13.04 1.04
C LEU A 141 4.26 -13.13 2.02
N ILE A 142 4.10 -14.31 2.61
CA ILE A 142 3.13 -14.52 3.68
C ILE A 142 3.77 -14.19 5.02
N ASN A 143 3.26 -13.15 5.68
CA ASN A 143 3.61 -12.67 7.01
C ASN A 143 2.72 -13.31 8.08
N ASN A 144 2.81 -14.64 8.20
CA ASN A 144 2.10 -15.44 9.20
C ASN A 144 2.93 -15.74 10.46
N GLY A 145 4.19 -15.30 10.51
CA GLY A 145 5.11 -15.56 11.62
C GLY A 145 5.54 -14.29 12.38
N SER A 146 6.72 -14.40 12.99
CA SER A 146 7.44 -13.33 13.68
C SER A 146 8.00 -12.28 12.72
N ILE A 147 8.36 -11.12 13.27
CA ILE A 147 9.02 -10.05 12.50
C ILE A 147 10.38 -10.51 11.94
N LYS A 148 11.13 -11.33 12.68
CA LYS A 148 12.43 -11.85 12.25
C LYS A 148 12.29 -12.79 11.03
N GLU A 149 11.26 -13.63 11.01
CA GLU A 149 10.99 -14.49 9.86
C GLU A 149 10.57 -13.69 8.63
N LEU A 150 9.75 -12.65 8.80
CA LEU A 150 9.42 -11.74 7.70
C LEU A 150 10.68 -11.05 7.16
N GLN A 151 11.57 -10.57 8.04
CA GLN A 151 12.84 -9.95 7.64
C GLN A 151 13.70 -10.91 6.81
N LYS A 152 13.86 -12.16 7.25
CA LYS A 152 14.57 -13.20 6.48
C LYS A 152 13.94 -13.45 5.11
N LYS A 153 12.59 -13.48 5.03
CA LYS A 153 11.87 -13.62 3.74
C LYS A 153 12.13 -12.43 2.81
N VAL A 154 12.14 -11.20 3.35
CA VAL A 154 12.47 -10.00 2.58
C VAL A 154 13.93 -10.04 2.09
N GLU A 155 14.89 -10.39 2.95
CA GLU A 155 16.30 -10.50 2.56
C GLU A 155 16.52 -11.51 1.43
N ARG A 156 15.91 -12.70 1.53
CA ARG A 156 15.97 -13.73 0.47
C ARG A 156 15.39 -13.20 -0.84
N THR A 157 14.31 -12.43 -0.76
CA THR A 157 13.68 -11.83 -1.94
C THR A 157 14.60 -10.80 -2.59
N LEU A 158 15.21 -9.91 -1.80
CA LEU A 158 16.15 -8.91 -2.30
C LEU A 158 17.38 -9.53 -2.97
N LYS A 159 17.88 -10.67 -2.49
CA LYS A 159 19.00 -11.39 -3.12
C LYS A 159 18.64 -12.07 -4.45
N SER A 160 17.35 -12.19 -4.76
CA SER A 160 16.84 -12.85 -5.97
C SER A 160 16.38 -11.88 -7.06
N ILE A 161 16.63 -10.58 -6.86
CA ILE A 161 16.29 -9.46 -7.72
C ILE A 161 17.61 -8.79 -8.10
#